data_AF-A0A418N8L2-F1
#
_entry.id   AF-A0A418N8L2-F1
#
_cell.length_a   1.000
_cell.length_b   1.000
_cell.length_c   1.000
_cell.angle_alpha   90.00
_cell.angle_beta   90.00
_cell.angle_gamma   90.00
#
_symmetry.space_group_name_H-M   'P 1'
#
loop_
_entity.id
_entity.type
_entity.pdbx_description
1 polymer ?
#
loop_
_entity_poly.entity_id
_entity_poly.type
_entity_poly.pdbx_seq_one_letter_code
_entity_poly.pdbx_strand_id
1 'polypeptide(L)'
;MSAHYQPSLFLASAPRRPYCADDLGSGLSIRGQQEAVQRRYIQHNPPSHLAFLVFDFDRAGALVAAEEAGLPEPNWVAENRDSRRG
;
A
#
# COMPACT_ATOMS: atom_id res chain seq x y z
N MET A 1 11.39 2.79 16.46
CA MET A 1 10.28 2.29 15.60
C MET A 1 9.34 3.46 15.37
N SER A 2 8.99 3.75 14.11
CA SER A 2 8.19 4.94 13.74
C SER A 2 6.78 4.85 14.32
N ALA A 3 6.15 6.01 14.59
CA ALA A 3 4.78 6.12 15.12
C ALA A 3 3.70 5.46 14.24
N HIS A 4 4.05 5.07 13.01
CA HIS A 4 3.14 4.51 12.01
C HIS A 4 3.31 3.00 11.76
N TYR A 5 4.16 2.29 12.53
CA TYR A 5 4.35 0.84 12.35
C TYR A 5 3.21 0.04 13.00
N GLN A 6 2.24 -0.40 12.20
CA GLN A 6 1.02 -1.10 12.66
C GLN A 6 0.86 -2.51 12.02
N PRO A 7 1.75 -3.47 12.34
CA PRO A 7 1.74 -4.80 11.70
C PRO A 7 0.46 -5.60 11.99
N SER A 8 -0.15 -5.43 13.17
CA SER A 8 -1.40 -6.11 13.51
C SER A 8 -2.56 -5.65 12.62
N LEU A 9 -2.63 -4.37 12.28
CA LEU A 9 -3.67 -3.83 11.40
C LEU A 9 -3.49 -4.34 9.97
N PHE A 10 -2.25 -4.35 9.48
CA PHE A 10 -1.91 -4.95 8.18
C PHE A 10 -2.29 -6.43 8.11
N LEU A 11 -1.94 -7.23 9.14
CA LEU A 11 -2.28 -8.66 9.15
C LEU A 11 -3.78 -8.92 9.21
N ALA A 12 -4.56 -8.03 9.83
CA ALA A 12 -6.01 -8.15 9.87
C ALA A 12 -6.67 -7.96 8.49
N SER A 13 -6.07 -7.16 7.59
CA SER A 13 -6.58 -6.94 6.24
C SER A 13 -5.96 -7.84 5.17
N ALA A 14 -4.77 -8.38 5.43
CA ALA A 14 -4.07 -9.27 4.50
C ALA A 14 -4.83 -10.59 4.25
N PRO A 15 -4.61 -11.28 3.11
CA PRO A 15 -5.17 -12.60 2.86
C PRO A 15 -4.83 -13.59 3.97
N ARG A 16 -5.72 -14.54 4.26
CA ARG A 16 -5.44 -15.64 5.23
C ARG A 16 -4.29 -16.54 4.77
N ARG A 17 -4.16 -16.70 3.45
CA ARG A 17 -3.09 -17.46 2.81
C ARG A 17 -2.42 -16.63 1.70
N PRO A 18 -1.62 -15.62 2.05
CA PRO A 18 -1.03 -14.74 1.06
C PRO A 18 0.08 -15.46 0.29
N TYR A 19 0.33 -15.02 -0.94
CA TYR A 19 1.60 -15.28 -1.60
C TYR A 19 2.72 -14.55 -0.88
N CYS A 20 3.90 -15.17 -0.80
CA CYS A 20 5.09 -14.58 -0.21
C CYS A 20 6.37 -15.14 -0.83
N ALA A 21 7.45 -14.38 -0.76
CA ALA A 21 8.77 -14.79 -1.24
C ALA A 21 9.89 -13.99 -0.53
N ASP A 22 11.08 -14.56 -0.48
CA ASP A 22 12.30 -13.83 -0.11
C ASP A 22 13.08 -13.37 -1.34
N ASP A 23 12.97 -14.14 -2.43
CA ASP A 23 13.51 -13.86 -3.74
C ASP A 23 12.41 -14.08 -4.80
N LEU A 24 12.15 -13.07 -5.63
CA LEU A 24 11.11 -13.16 -6.67
C LEU A 24 11.56 -14.00 -7.87
N GLY A 25 12.87 -14.22 -8.07
CA GLY A 25 13.39 -15.07 -9.15
C GLY A 25 13.03 -16.55 -8.97
N SER A 26 12.90 -17.00 -7.72
CA SER A 26 12.50 -18.36 -7.35
C SER A 26 10.98 -18.59 -7.38
N GLY A 27 10.19 -17.56 -7.69
CA GLY A 27 8.72 -17.60 -7.71
C GLY A 27 8.07 -17.37 -6.35
N LEU A 28 6.74 -17.50 -6.31
CA LEU A 28 5.91 -17.20 -5.15
C LEU A 28 5.44 -18.47 -4.43
N SER A 29 5.37 -18.41 -3.10
CA SER A 29 4.84 -19.47 -2.24
C SER A 29 3.58 -19.02 -1.49
N ILE A 30 2.60 -19.91 -1.33
CA ILE A 30 1.41 -19.64 -0.50
C ILE A 30 1.66 -20.17 0.92
N ARG A 31 1.52 -19.32 1.94
CA ARG A 31 1.74 -19.67 3.37
C ARG A 31 0.62 -19.14 4.27
N GLY A 32 0.61 -19.51 5.55
CA GLY A 32 -0.24 -18.87 6.54
C GLY A 32 0.32 -17.48 6.94
N GLN A 33 -0.54 -16.58 7.41
CA GLN A 33 -0.16 -15.19 7.74
C GLN A 33 1.06 -15.07 8.66
N GLN A 34 1.17 -15.91 9.70
CA GLN A 34 2.28 -15.86 10.66
C GLN A 34 3.64 -16.20 10.05
N GLU A 35 3.68 -17.09 9.05
CA GLU A 35 4.92 -17.40 8.33
C GLU A 35 5.19 -16.37 7.23
N ALA A 36 4.14 -15.97 6.51
CA ALA A 36 4.27 -15.06 5.37
C ALA A 36 4.79 -13.68 5.78
N VAL A 37 4.42 -13.16 6.95
CA VAL A 37 4.87 -11.85 7.44
C VAL A 37 6.37 -11.78 7.73
N GLN A 38 7.02 -12.94 7.85
CA GLN A 38 8.47 -13.04 8.08
C GLN A 38 9.26 -12.99 6.75
N ARG A 39 8.56 -13.03 5.60
CA ARG A 39 9.17 -12.98 4.27
C ARG A 39 9.33 -11.54 3.79
N ARG A 40 10.30 -11.33 2.90
CA ARG A 40 10.58 -9.99 2.34
C ARG A 40 9.44 -9.42 1.52
N TYR A 41 8.75 -10.28 0.77
CA TYR A 41 7.61 -9.93 -0.06
C TYR A 41 6.38 -10.70 0.40
N ILE A 42 5.24 -10.01 0.51
CA ILE A 42 3.95 -10.58 0.90
C ILE A 42 2.83 -9.94 0.08
N GLN A 43 1.87 -10.75 -0.34
CA GLN A 43 0.64 -10.27 -0.96
C GLN A 43 -0.19 -9.52 0.08
N HIS A 44 -0.37 -8.22 -0.15
CA HIS A 44 -1.16 -7.35 0.72
C HIS A 44 -2.67 -7.48 0.45
N ASN A 45 -3.09 -7.61 -0.81
CA ASN A 45 -4.49 -7.63 -1.22
C ASN A 45 -4.98 -9.04 -1.60
N PRO A 46 -6.16 -9.49 -1.13
CA PRO A 46 -6.79 -10.71 -1.64
C PRO A 46 -7.02 -10.65 -3.16
N PRO A 47 -6.99 -11.77 -3.89
CA PRO A 47 -7.13 -11.75 -5.36
C PRO A 47 -8.39 -11.04 -5.90
N SER A 48 -9.47 -11.02 -5.11
CA SER A 48 -10.75 -10.42 -5.47
C SER A 48 -10.95 -8.99 -4.96
N HIS A 49 -9.99 -8.41 -4.24
CA HIS A 49 -10.13 -7.11 -3.59
C HIS A 49 -8.90 -6.24 -3.85
N LEU A 50 -9.08 -4.93 -3.91
CA LEU A 50 -8.01 -3.95 -3.97
C LEU A 50 -8.21 -2.91 -2.86
N ALA A 51 -7.20 -2.72 -2.02
CA ALA A 51 -7.15 -1.63 -1.07
C ALA A 51 -6.48 -0.40 -1.70
N PHE A 52 -7.06 0.78 -1.49
CA PHE A 52 -6.53 2.06 -1.92
C PHE A 52 -6.29 2.95 -0.70
N LEU A 53 -5.21 3.71 -0.72
CA LEU A 53 -5.02 4.87 0.15
C LEU A 53 -5.44 6.10 -0.63
N VAL A 54 -6.43 6.83 -0.13
CA VAL A 54 -6.96 8.04 -0.77
C VAL A 54 -6.65 9.22 0.15
N PHE A 55 -6.01 10.24 -0.40
CA PHE A 55 -5.66 11.47 0.30
C PHE A 55 -6.39 12.62 -0.35
N ASP A 56 -7.16 13.36 0.45
CA ASP A 56 -7.86 14.55 0.00
C ASP A 56 -6.95 15.78 0.21
N PHE A 57 -6.79 16.59 -0.83
CA PHE A 57 -5.93 17.77 -0.80
C PHE A 57 -6.74 19.02 -1.14
N ASP A 58 -7.11 19.77 -0.09
CA ASP A 58 -7.84 21.04 -0.19
C ASP A 58 -7.04 22.21 -0.82
N ARG A 59 -6.05 21.92 -1.67
CA ARG A 59 -5.20 22.91 -2.35
C ARG A 59 -4.79 22.43 -3.74
N ALA A 60 -4.42 23.36 -4.60
CA ALA A 60 -3.81 23.04 -5.88
C ALA A 60 -2.40 22.45 -5.70
N GLY A 61 -2.00 21.58 -6.63
CA GLY A 61 -0.68 20.93 -6.61
C GLY A 61 -0.60 19.77 -5.62
N ALA A 62 -1.64 18.91 -5.59
CA ALA A 62 -1.74 17.77 -4.68
C ALA A 62 -0.55 16.80 -4.82
N LEU A 63 -0.09 16.56 -6.05
CA LEU A 63 1.06 15.68 -6.29
C LEU A 63 2.35 16.21 -5.64
N VAL A 64 2.65 17.50 -5.80
CA VAL A 64 3.83 18.14 -5.19
C VAL A 64 3.71 18.12 -3.67
N ALA A 65 2.51 18.41 -3.15
CA ALA A 65 2.22 18.35 -1.73
C ALA A 65 2.47 16.96 -1.12
N ALA A 66 2.08 15.90 -1.84
CA ALA A 66 2.30 14.52 -1.42
C ALA A 66 3.79 14.15 -1.40
N GLU A 67 4.53 14.57 -2.43
CA GLU A 67 5.97 14.37 -2.53
C GLU A 67 6.73 15.09 -1.39
N GLU A 68 6.42 16.36 -1.13
CA GLU A 68 7.00 17.15 -0.03
C GLU A 68 6.70 16.54 1.35
N ALA A 69 5.53 15.92 1.51
CA ALA A 69 5.13 15.22 2.72
C ALA A 69 5.78 13.82 2.86
N GLY A 70 6.51 13.35 1.86
CA GLY A 70 7.12 12.03 1.84
C GLY A 70 6.09 10.89 1.76
N LEU A 71 4.93 11.14 1.16
CA LEU A 71 3.93 10.10 0.91
C LEU A 71 4.43 9.14 -0.19
N PRO A 72 3.98 7.88 -0.20
CA PRO A 72 4.24 6.98 -1.32
C PRO A 72 3.76 7.58 -2.64
N GLU A 73 4.51 7.34 -3.71
CA GLU A 73 4.13 7.80 -5.05
C GLU A 73 2.73 7.27 -5.41
N PRO A 74 1.78 8.14 -5.81
CA PRO A 74 0.43 7.71 -6.11
C PRO A 74 0.37 7.02 -7.47
N ASN A 75 -0.38 5.91 -7.55
CA ASN A 75 -0.69 5.27 -8.84
C ASN A 75 -1.66 6.10 -9.70
N TRP A 76 -2.44 6.98 -9.09
CA TRP A 76 -3.42 7.83 -9.75
C TRP A 76 -3.59 9.15 -9.00
N VAL A 77 -3.65 10.25 -9.74
CA VAL A 77 -3.99 11.58 -9.25
C VAL A 77 -5.20 12.09 -10.02
N ALA A 78 -6.16 12.68 -9.30
CA ALA A 78 -7.28 13.41 -9.86
C ALA A 78 -7.16 14.87 -9.42
N GLU A 79 -7.41 15.81 -10.33
CA GLU A 79 -7.49 17.24 -10.02
C GLU A 79 -8.65 17.86 -10.79
N ASN A 80 -9.35 18.81 -10.17
CA ASN A 80 -10.34 19.63 -10.84
C ASN A 80 -9.68 20.50 -11.92
N ARG A 81 -10.22 20.48 -13.14
CA ARG A 81 -9.64 21.21 -14.28
C ARG A 81 -9.56 22.73 -14.07
N ASP A 82 -10.57 23.32 -13.44
CA ASP A 82 -10.71 24.76 -13.30
C ASP A 82 -9.99 25.27 -12.05
N SER A 83 -10.19 24.59 -10.92
CA SER A 83 -9.62 25.02 -9.63
C SER A 83 -8.25 24.41 -9.32
N ARG A 84 -7.83 23.37 -10.06
CA ARG A 84 -6.60 22.58 -9.83
C ARG A 84 -6.52 21.88 -8.48
N ARG A 85 -7.62 21.84 -7.71
CA ARG A 85 -7.69 21.15 -6.41
C ARG A 85 -7.79 19.65 -6.62
N GLY A 86 -7.07 18.89 -5.80
CA GLY A 86 -7.12 17.42 -5.75
C GLY A 86 -8.39 16.91 -5.10
#